data_AF-A0A9P0Q424-F1
#
_entry.id   AF-A0A9P0Q424-F1
#
_cell.length_a   1.000
_cell.length_b   1.000
_cell.length_c   1.000
_cell.angle_alpha   90.00
_cell.angle_beta   90.00
_cell.angle_gamma   90.00
#
_symmetry.space_group_name_H-M   'P 1'
#
loop_
_entity.id
_entity.type
_entity.pdbx_description
1 polymer ?
#
loop_
_entity_poly.entity_id
_entity_poly.type
_entity_poly.pdbx_seq_one_letter_code
_entity_poly.pdbx_strand_id
1 'polypeptide(L)'
;MQYTRKLISQELKLRIALKAGTFGGVIEYGAEKKISKFSNLAFSVVCGVPAGVKLKIRLTRASQTYSFPIHLCEEVMPAPVFYATIVPLVLYIVVKKGFVEPFIKEEKSKKLEKQKQDNFNKLLEKRREAMAAQELMQATYNRIRDEESNKKGLVIINAIYGKIIKDASQQGDMEISNDVVDVTIPVQCLVKDSKLVIHERTKSELPGFFDPALGEEKMLHIIYTYHDEPHEVTVADHEPVRLPKTCSLMAKKLQFT
;
A
#
# COMPACT_ATOMS: atom_id res chain seq x y z
N MET A 1 -18.87 36.89 -25.50
CA MET A 1 -17.77 35.89 -25.54
C MET A 1 -17.67 35.16 -24.20
N GLN A 2 -17.44 33.85 -24.19
CA GLN A 2 -17.26 33.06 -22.97
C GLN A 2 -15.91 32.33 -23.04
N TYR A 3 -15.09 32.51 -22.02
CA TYR A 3 -13.80 31.85 -21.83
C TYR A 3 -13.86 30.96 -20.59
N THR A 4 -13.49 29.69 -20.73
CA THR A 4 -13.46 28.73 -19.61
C THR A 4 -12.11 28.03 -19.57
N ARG A 5 -11.40 28.16 -18.45
CA ARG A 5 -10.10 27.49 -18.23
C ARG A 5 -10.26 26.40 -17.17
N LYS A 6 -9.92 25.16 -17.52
CA LYS A 6 -9.95 24.02 -16.59
C LYS A 6 -8.56 23.83 -15.97
N LEU A 7 -8.48 23.82 -14.64
CA LEU A 7 -7.29 23.48 -13.88
C LEU A 7 -7.45 22.05 -13.36
N ILE A 8 -6.80 21.12 -14.07
CA ILE A 8 -6.95 19.66 -13.87
C ILE A 8 -6.41 19.20 -12.51
N SER A 9 -5.35 19.85 -12.00
CA SER A 9 -4.70 19.48 -10.74
C SER A 9 -5.53 19.70 -9.48
N GLN A 10 -6.58 20.54 -9.53
CA GLN A 10 -7.42 20.87 -8.37
C GLN A 10 -8.93 20.64 -8.60
N GLU A 11 -9.29 19.97 -9.70
CA GLU A 11 -10.68 19.85 -10.16
C GLU A 11 -11.42 21.21 -10.18
N LEU A 12 -10.72 22.28 -10.52
CA LEU A 12 -11.19 23.66 -10.48
C LEU A 12 -11.37 24.19 -11.91
N LYS A 13 -12.54 24.78 -12.21
CA LYS A 13 -12.85 25.37 -13.51
C LYS A 13 -13.13 26.85 -13.33
N LEU A 14 -12.31 27.68 -13.95
CA LEU A 14 -12.50 29.12 -14.00
C LEU A 14 -13.36 29.47 -15.21
N ARG A 15 -14.41 30.26 -14.99
CA ARG A 15 -15.34 30.73 -16.04
C ARG A 15 -15.34 32.25 -16.06
N ILE A 16 -15.15 32.83 -17.23
CA ILE A 16 -15.25 34.26 -17.49
C ILE A 16 -16.17 34.42 -18.70
N ALA A 17 -17.22 35.23 -18.59
CA ALA A 17 -18.17 35.48 -19.66
C ALA A 17 -18.46 36.98 -19.77
N LEU A 18 -18.42 37.48 -20.99
CA LEU A 18 -18.76 38.85 -21.37
C LEU A 18 -19.99 38.80 -22.26
N LYS A 19 -21.07 39.43 -21.82
CA LYS A 19 -22.31 39.60 -22.59
C LYS A 19 -22.48 41.08 -22.86
N ALA A 20 -22.55 41.48 -24.12
CA ALA A 20 -22.78 42.87 -24.52
C ALA A 20 -23.97 42.90 -25.48
N GLY A 21 -24.87 43.86 -25.29
CA GLY A 21 -26.04 44.08 -26.14
C GLY A 21 -26.42 45.55 -26.18
N THR A 22 -27.45 45.87 -26.94
CA THR A 22 -27.97 47.25 -27.12
C THR A 22 -28.51 47.86 -25.82
N PHE A 23 -28.89 47.02 -24.84
CA PHE A 23 -29.43 47.41 -23.54
C PHE A 23 -28.44 47.22 -22.37
N GLY A 24 -27.14 47.27 -22.68
CA GLY A 24 -26.07 47.22 -21.67
C GLY A 24 -25.15 46.02 -21.77
N GLY A 25 -24.19 45.95 -20.85
CA GLY A 25 -23.15 44.95 -20.80
C GLY A 25 -23.04 44.31 -19.42
N VAL A 26 -22.78 43.00 -19.40
CA VAL A 26 -22.63 42.18 -18.19
C VAL A 26 -21.36 41.34 -18.28
N ILE A 27 -20.57 41.43 -17.22
CA ILE A 27 -19.37 40.63 -16.98
C ILE A 27 -19.72 39.61 -15.90
N GLU A 28 -19.45 38.34 -16.16
CA GLU A 28 -19.61 37.24 -15.22
C GLU A 28 -18.27 36.53 -15.06
N TYR A 29 -17.76 36.43 -13.84
CA TYR A 29 -16.54 35.68 -13.55
C TYR A 29 -16.75 34.78 -12.34
N GLY A 30 -16.18 33.59 -12.35
CA GLY A 30 -16.46 32.60 -11.32
C GLY A 30 -15.55 31.39 -11.36
N ALA A 31 -15.65 30.59 -10.31
CA ALA A 31 -14.94 29.33 -10.15
C ALA A 31 -15.94 28.21 -9.80
N GLU A 32 -15.79 27.06 -10.45
CA GLU A 32 -16.51 25.82 -10.14
C GLU A 32 -15.50 24.79 -9.63
N LYS A 33 -15.82 24.14 -8.52
CA LYS A 33 -15.02 23.09 -7.91
C LYS A 33 -15.87 21.87 -7.62
N LYS A 34 -15.34 20.69 -7.93
CA LYS A 34 -15.93 19.42 -7.53
C LYS A 34 -15.64 19.15 -6.06
N ILE A 35 -16.69 18.87 -5.27
CA ILE A 35 -16.58 18.61 -3.82
C ILE A 35 -16.74 17.12 -3.52
N SER A 36 -17.55 16.42 -4.32
CA SER A 36 -17.80 14.99 -4.18
C SER A 36 -17.93 14.33 -5.55
N LYS A 37 -18.07 12.99 -5.61
CA LYS A 37 -18.23 12.23 -6.85
C LYS A 37 -19.35 12.78 -7.75
N PHE A 38 -20.44 13.26 -7.14
CA PHE A 38 -21.65 13.73 -7.82
C PHE A 38 -22.04 15.18 -7.45
N SER A 39 -21.15 15.96 -6.84
CA SER A 39 -21.49 17.32 -6.37
C SER A 39 -20.44 18.33 -6.80
N ASN A 40 -20.89 19.36 -7.53
CA ASN A 40 -20.09 20.49 -7.98
C ASN A 40 -20.63 21.77 -7.34
N LEU A 41 -19.75 22.54 -6.72
CA LEU A 41 -20.06 23.86 -6.18
C LEU A 41 -19.42 24.93 -7.06
N ALA A 42 -20.20 25.92 -7.47
CA ALA A 42 -19.72 27.04 -8.25
C ALA A 42 -20.09 28.37 -7.60
N PHE A 43 -19.15 29.29 -7.63
CA PHE A 43 -19.31 30.68 -7.23
C PHE A 43 -19.12 31.55 -8.46
N SER A 44 -20.02 32.48 -8.73
CA SER A 44 -19.91 33.39 -9.87
C SER A 44 -20.40 34.77 -9.50
N VAL A 45 -19.59 35.79 -9.75
CA VAL A 45 -19.94 37.19 -9.57
C VAL A 45 -20.35 37.75 -10.92
N VAL A 46 -21.50 38.40 -10.96
CA VAL A 46 -22.06 39.07 -12.13
C VAL A 46 -22.07 40.56 -11.86
N CYS A 47 -21.46 41.36 -12.72
CA CYS A 47 -21.46 42.81 -12.66
C CYS A 47 -21.83 43.43 -14.01
N GLY A 48 -22.77 44.38 -14.04
CA GLY A 48 -23.12 45.10 -15.27
C GLY A 48 -24.51 45.71 -15.28
N VAL A 49 -24.85 46.49 -16.30
CA VAL A 49 -26.16 47.17 -16.43
C VAL A 49 -27.08 46.33 -17.32
N PRO A 50 -28.35 46.09 -16.96
CA PRO A 50 -29.09 46.55 -15.76
C PRO A 50 -28.97 45.61 -14.55
N ALA A 51 -28.09 44.60 -14.61
CA ALA A 51 -28.03 43.52 -13.63
C ALA A 51 -27.42 43.91 -12.27
N GLY A 52 -26.79 45.07 -12.12
CA GLY A 52 -26.06 45.47 -10.93
C GLY A 52 -24.93 44.51 -10.57
N VAL A 53 -24.71 44.28 -9.27
CA VAL A 53 -23.73 43.33 -8.71
C VAL A 53 -24.47 42.19 -8.01
N LYS A 54 -24.29 40.96 -8.51
CA LYS A 54 -24.91 39.73 -7.96
C LYS A 54 -23.88 38.64 -7.74
N LEU A 55 -23.90 38.02 -6.57
CA LEU A 55 -23.14 36.80 -6.28
C LEU A 55 -24.07 35.59 -6.48
N LYS A 56 -23.71 34.66 -7.35
CA LYS A 56 -24.43 33.41 -7.59
C LYS A 56 -23.65 32.25 -6.99
N ILE A 57 -24.28 31.55 -6.05
CA ILE A 57 -23.78 30.29 -5.49
C ILE A 57 -24.61 29.16 -6.09
N ARG A 58 -23.97 28.24 -6.82
CA ARG A 58 -24.62 27.13 -7.51
C ARG A 58 -24.09 25.81 -7.02
N LEU A 59 -24.96 24.95 -6.50
CA LEU A 59 -24.66 23.56 -6.16
C LEU A 59 -25.37 22.64 -7.14
N THR A 60 -24.60 21.94 -7.98
CA THR A 60 -25.12 20.91 -8.87
C THR A 60 -24.86 19.55 -8.25
N ARG A 61 -25.92 18.84 -7.85
CA ARG A 61 -25.87 17.47 -7.32
C ARG A 61 -26.59 16.53 -8.29
N ALA A 62 -25.84 15.63 -8.93
CA ALA A 62 -26.35 14.76 -9.99
C ALA A 62 -27.08 15.57 -11.10
N SER A 63 -28.39 15.42 -11.24
CA SER A 63 -29.23 16.14 -12.23
C SER A 63 -29.85 17.43 -11.68
N GLN A 64 -29.80 17.66 -10.37
CA GLN A 64 -30.43 18.81 -9.73
C GLN A 64 -29.44 19.96 -9.57
N THR A 65 -29.86 21.17 -9.93
CA THR A 65 -29.05 22.39 -9.78
C THR A 65 -29.75 23.36 -8.84
N TYR A 66 -29.18 23.56 -7.66
CA TYR A 66 -29.60 24.57 -6.70
C TYR A 66 -28.80 25.85 -6.98
N SER A 67 -29.49 26.97 -7.18
CA SER A 67 -28.86 28.26 -7.47
C SER A 67 -29.41 29.32 -6.53
N PHE A 68 -28.53 29.89 -5.70
CA PHE A 68 -28.84 30.94 -4.75
C PHE A 68 -28.20 32.26 -5.22
N PRO A 69 -28.96 33.16 -5.87
CA PRO A 69 -28.49 34.48 -6.24
C PRO A 69 -28.63 35.44 -5.05
N ILE A 70 -27.51 36.01 -4.61
CA ILE A 70 -27.43 37.07 -3.61
C ILE A 70 -27.27 38.39 -4.37
N HIS A 71 -28.22 39.29 -4.20
CA HIS A 71 -28.21 40.62 -4.81
C HIS A 71 -27.51 41.58 -3.87
N LEU A 72 -26.40 42.19 -4.29
CA LEU A 72 -25.65 43.12 -3.44
C LEU A 72 -26.06 44.58 -3.72
N CYS A 73 -26.12 44.96 -5.00
CA CYS A 73 -26.47 46.31 -5.41
C CYS A 73 -27.03 46.33 -6.84
N GLU A 74 -27.87 47.32 -7.16
CA GLU A 74 -28.44 47.55 -8.49
C GLU A 74 -27.51 48.41 -9.37
N GLU A 75 -26.68 49.26 -8.76
CA GLU A 75 -25.65 50.04 -9.44
C GLU A 75 -24.29 49.35 -9.39
N VAL A 76 -23.48 49.58 -10.42
CA VAL A 76 -22.14 48.98 -10.54
C VAL A 76 -21.15 49.80 -9.70
N MET A 77 -21.06 49.47 -8.42
CA MET A 77 -20.07 50.04 -7.51
C MET A 77 -18.89 49.09 -7.26
N PRO A 78 -17.64 49.59 -7.12
CA PRO A 78 -16.47 48.75 -6.84
C PRO A 78 -16.53 48.02 -5.49
N ALA A 79 -17.12 48.63 -4.46
CA ALA A 79 -17.16 48.07 -3.11
C ALA A 79 -17.95 46.74 -3.03
N PRO A 80 -19.20 46.63 -3.54
CA PRO A 80 -19.91 45.35 -3.64
C PRO A 80 -19.17 44.27 -4.43
N VAL A 81 -18.45 44.64 -5.49
CA VAL A 81 -17.65 43.69 -6.29
C VAL A 81 -16.51 43.10 -5.45
N PHE A 82 -15.86 43.93 -4.63
CA PHE A 82 -14.82 43.47 -3.70
C PHE A 82 -15.38 42.49 -2.66
N TYR A 83 -16.49 42.81 -1.99
CA TYR A 83 -17.09 41.89 -1.01
C TYR A 83 -17.59 40.59 -1.66
N ALA A 84 -18.18 40.66 -2.86
CA ALA A 84 -18.67 39.49 -3.59
C ALA A 84 -17.55 38.48 -3.96
N THR A 85 -16.29 38.93 -3.99
CA THR A 85 -15.15 38.07 -4.31
C THR A 85 -14.39 37.59 -3.08
N ILE A 86 -14.08 38.51 -2.16
CA ILE A 86 -13.26 38.19 -1.00
C ILE A 86 -14.04 37.34 0.01
N VAL A 87 -15.32 37.65 0.27
CA VAL A 87 -16.11 36.95 1.29
C VAL A 87 -16.25 35.46 0.99
N PRO A 88 -16.66 35.02 -0.22
CA PRO A 88 -16.75 33.58 -0.52
C PRO A 88 -15.39 32.88 -0.50
N LEU A 89 -14.31 33.57 -0.89
CA LEU A 89 -12.96 33.01 -0.90
C LEU A 89 -12.44 32.77 0.52
N VAL A 90 -12.54 33.77 1.40
CA VAL A 90 -12.12 33.66 2.80
C VAL A 90 -12.98 32.63 3.53
N LEU A 91 -14.30 32.66 3.35
CA LEU A 91 -15.21 31.67 3.91
C LEU A 91 -14.84 30.25 3.49
N TYR A 92 -14.51 30.05 2.21
CA TYR A 92 -14.05 28.76 1.71
C TYR A 92 -12.77 28.28 2.40
N ILE A 93 -11.77 29.15 2.57
CA ILE A 93 -10.50 28.79 3.21
C ILE A 93 -10.71 28.44 4.68
N VAL A 94 -11.48 29.24 5.42
CA VAL A 94 -11.76 29.02 6.85
C VAL A 94 -12.50 27.70 7.06
N VAL A 95 -13.57 27.45 6.30
CA VAL A 95 -14.32 26.19 6.42
C VAL A 95 -13.47 24.99 6.03
N LYS A 96 -12.70 25.10 4.93
CA LYS A 96 -11.88 24.00 4.43
C LYS A 96 -10.77 23.63 5.41
N LYS A 97 -9.99 24.60 5.88
CA LYS A 97 -8.85 24.35 6.78
C LYS A 97 -9.27 24.14 8.23
N GLY A 98 -10.30 24.85 8.69
CA GLY A 98 -10.73 24.81 10.10
C GLY A 98 -11.57 23.58 10.44
N PHE A 99 -12.42 23.12 9.53
CA PHE A 99 -13.37 22.04 9.83
C PHE A 99 -13.22 20.83 8.90
N VAL A 100 -13.12 21.01 7.59
CA VAL A 100 -13.18 19.87 6.66
C VAL A 100 -11.90 19.02 6.70
N GLU A 101 -10.73 19.65 6.56
CA GLU A 101 -9.43 18.95 6.58
C GLU A 101 -9.14 18.18 7.89
N PRO A 102 -9.37 18.73 9.10
CA PRO A 102 -9.12 17.98 10.33
C PRO A 102 -10.00 16.74 10.47
N PHE A 103 -11.30 16.85 10.19
CA PHE A 103 -12.22 15.70 10.29
C PHE A 103 -11.86 14.57 9.32
N ILE A 104 -11.50 14.90 8.08
CA ILE A 104 -11.10 13.89 7.08
C ILE A 104 -9.76 13.24 7.47
N LYS A 105 -8.84 13.99 8.07
CA LYS A 105 -7.53 13.47 8.50
C LYS A 105 -7.69 12.45 9.64
N GLU A 106 -8.54 12.74 10.63
CA GLU A 106 -8.81 11.83 11.74
C GLU A 106 -9.48 10.53 11.29
N GLU A 107 -10.42 10.60 10.32
CA GLU A 107 -11.06 9.39 9.81
C GLU A 107 -10.05 8.50 9.06
N LYS A 108 -9.14 9.12 8.29
CA LYS A 108 -8.08 8.39 7.59
C LYS A 108 -7.09 7.75 8.55
N SER A 109 -6.67 8.44 9.61
CA SER A 109 -5.74 7.88 10.60
C SER A 109 -6.39 6.72 11.35
N LYS A 110 -7.65 6.85 11.79
CA LYS A 110 -8.38 5.76 12.46
C LYS A 110 -8.54 4.52 11.59
N LYS A 111 -8.79 4.69 10.28
CA LYS A 111 -8.85 3.56 9.34
C LYS A 111 -7.50 2.89 9.17
N LEU A 112 -6.43 3.67 9.08
CA LEU A 112 -5.07 3.13 8.99
C LEU A 112 -4.68 2.36 10.27
N GLU A 113 -5.02 2.88 11.45
CA GLU A 113 -4.76 2.21 12.73
C GLU A 113 -5.53 0.88 12.85
N LYS A 114 -6.82 0.87 12.47
CA LYS A 114 -7.60 -0.38 12.43
C LYS A 114 -6.99 -1.40 11.48
N GLN A 115 -6.61 -0.98 10.27
CA GLN A 115 -5.95 -1.88 9.30
C GLN A 115 -4.63 -2.44 9.84
N LYS A 116 -3.84 -1.64 10.53
CA LYS A 116 -2.60 -2.10 11.18
C LYS A 116 -2.89 -3.13 12.27
N GLN A 117 -3.89 -2.88 13.12
CA GLN A 117 -4.27 -3.81 14.18
C GLN A 117 -4.80 -5.13 13.61
N ASP A 118 -5.67 -5.07 12.59
CA ASP A 118 -6.23 -6.26 11.94
C ASP A 118 -5.14 -7.09 11.26
N ASN A 119 -4.17 -6.43 10.61
CA ASN A 119 -3.04 -7.12 9.98
C ASN A 119 -2.14 -7.80 11.03
N PHE A 120 -1.83 -7.11 12.13
CA PHE A 120 -1.05 -7.67 13.23
C PHE A 120 -1.73 -8.89 13.86
N ASN A 121 -3.03 -8.81 14.12
CA ASN A 121 -3.79 -9.93 14.68
C ASN A 121 -3.78 -11.15 13.74
N LYS A 122 -3.95 -10.94 12.42
CA LYS A 122 -3.88 -12.02 11.42
C LYS A 122 -2.51 -12.68 11.37
N LEU A 123 -1.44 -11.88 11.44
CA LEU A 123 -0.07 -12.40 11.46
C LEU A 123 0.17 -13.25 12.71
N LEU A 124 -0.30 -12.79 13.87
CA LEU A 124 -0.19 -13.53 15.13
C LEU A 124 -0.95 -14.87 15.08
N GLU A 125 -2.15 -14.88 14.51
CA GLU A 125 -2.94 -16.09 14.32
C GLU A 125 -2.21 -17.10 13.43
N LYS A 126 -1.68 -16.66 12.28
CA LYS A 126 -0.89 -17.49 11.35
C LYS A 126 0.38 -18.04 12.00
N ARG A 127 1.07 -17.22 12.80
CA ARG A 127 2.24 -17.66 13.57
C ARG A 127 1.87 -18.76 14.56
N ARG A 128 0.73 -18.62 15.26
CA ARG A 128 0.26 -19.62 16.22
C ARG A 128 -0.14 -20.93 15.53
N GLU A 129 -0.83 -20.84 14.40
CA GLU A 129 -1.18 -22.01 13.57
C GLU A 129 0.08 -22.77 13.11
N ALA A 130 1.09 -22.03 12.62
CA ALA A 130 2.35 -22.64 12.18
C ALA A 130 3.11 -23.30 13.34
N MET A 131 3.23 -22.64 14.50
CA MET A 131 3.89 -23.23 15.68
C MET A 131 3.19 -24.50 16.16
N ALA A 132 1.84 -24.50 16.20
CA ALA A 132 1.07 -25.69 16.55
C ALA A 132 1.27 -26.83 15.54
N ALA A 133 1.34 -26.52 14.24
CA ALA A 133 1.64 -27.51 13.21
C ALA A 133 3.06 -28.09 13.35
N GLN A 134 4.06 -27.26 13.67
CA GLN A 134 5.43 -27.72 13.96
C GLN A 134 5.48 -28.66 15.17
N GLU A 135 4.75 -28.33 16.24
CA GLU A 135 4.65 -29.17 17.44
C GLU A 135 4.06 -30.55 17.13
N LEU A 136 2.99 -30.61 16.33
CA LEU A 136 2.40 -31.88 15.87
C LEU A 136 3.34 -32.71 14.98
N MET A 137 4.26 -32.05 14.28
CA MET A 137 5.23 -32.70 13.39
C MET A 137 6.44 -33.28 14.13
N GLN A 138 6.66 -32.94 15.41
CA GLN A 138 7.87 -33.30 16.16
C GLN A 138 8.15 -34.81 16.18
N ALA A 139 7.11 -35.64 16.34
CA ALA A 139 7.26 -37.09 16.34
C ALA A 139 7.69 -37.62 14.96
N THR A 140 7.13 -37.06 13.89
CA THR A 140 7.48 -37.42 12.51
C THR A 140 8.91 -36.95 12.18
N TYR A 141 9.27 -35.76 12.63
CA TYR A 141 10.62 -35.19 12.51
C TYR A 141 11.67 -36.11 13.12
N ASN A 142 11.50 -36.52 14.38
CA ASN A 142 12.46 -37.40 15.06
C ASN A 142 12.62 -38.72 14.31
N ARG A 143 11.50 -39.36 13.92
CA ARG A 143 11.52 -40.62 13.18
C ARG A 143 12.29 -40.51 11.86
N ILE A 144 11.98 -39.51 11.03
CA ILE A 144 12.63 -39.33 9.72
C ILE A 144 14.12 -38.98 9.92
N ARG A 145 14.43 -38.12 10.90
CA ARG A 145 15.81 -37.75 11.21
C ARG A 145 16.66 -38.97 11.59
N ASP A 146 16.13 -39.86 12.43
CA ASP A 146 16.84 -41.07 12.85
C ASP A 146 16.99 -42.06 11.69
N GLU A 147 15.94 -42.24 10.87
CA GLU A 147 15.98 -43.09 9.68
C GLU A 147 17.00 -42.61 8.64
N GLU A 148 17.05 -41.30 8.37
CA GLU A 148 17.99 -40.69 7.41
C GLU A 148 19.41 -40.65 7.96
N SER A 149 19.60 -40.38 9.27
CA SER A 149 20.91 -40.40 9.92
C SER A 149 21.56 -41.79 9.84
N ASN A 150 20.79 -42.86 10.10
CA ASN A 150 21.29 -44.24 10.00
C ASN A 150 21.69 -44.64 8.58
N LYS A 151 21.04 -44.08 7.56
CA LYS A 151 21.32 -44.34 6.14
C LYS A 151 22.35 -43.39 5.54
N LYS A 152 22.86 -42.44 6.33
CA LYS A 152 23.69 -41.32 5.85
C LYS A 152 23.02 -40.53 4.71
N GLY A 153 21.70 -40.40 4.82
CA GLY A 153 20.85 -39.74 3.85
C GLY A 153 20.83 -38.22 4.01
N LEU A 154 19.68 -37.61 3.72
CA LEU A 154 19.52 -36.16 3.77
C LEU A 154 19.00 -35.71 5.14
N VAL A 155 19.84 -35.00 5.90
CA VAL A 155 19.49 -34.47 7.22
C VAL A 155 19.59 -32.94 7.22
N ILE A 156 18.51 -32.26 7.57
CA ILE A 156 18.45 -30.80 7.66
C ILE A 156 19.01 -30.36 9.01
N ILE A 157 20.02 -29.51 8.99
CA ILE A 157 20.65 -28.93 10.19
C ILE A 157 19.88 -27.68 10.61
N ASN A 158 19.63 -26.78 9.66
CA ASN A 158 18.95 -25.52 9.90
C ASN A 158 18.20 -25.12 8.64
N ALA A 159 16.96 -24.64 8.78
CA ALA A 159 16.23 -24.04 7.68
C ALA A 159 15.49 -22.79 8.17
N ILE A 160 15.74 -21.67 7.49
CA ILE A 160 15.16 -20.37 7.82
C ILE A 160 14.39 -19.81 6.64
N TYR A 161 13.21 -19.26 6.90
CA TYR A 161 12.35 -18.65 5.92
C TYR A 161 12.03 -17.20 6.29
N GLY A 162 12.32 -16.26 5.40
CA GLY A 162 12.03 -14.85 5.62
C GLY A 162 12.85 -13.96 4.70
N LYS A 163 13.02 -12.71 5.12
CA LYS A 163 13.85 -11.75 4.38
C LYS A 163 15.32 -11.93 4.75
N ILE A 164 16.06 -12.50 3.81
CA ILE A 164 17.51 -12.69 3.92
C ILE A 164 18.16 -11.59 3.08
N ILE A 165 18.84 -10.64 3.73
CA ILE A 165 19.55 -9.59 3.01
C ILE A 165 20.96 -10.11 2.74
N LYS A 166 21.32 -10.24 1.46
CA LYS A 166 22.70 -10.51 1.06
C LYS A 166 23.41 -9.18 0.88
N ASP A 167 23.99 -8.63 1.93
CA ASP A 167 24.83 -7.45 1.80
C ASP A 167 26.15 -7.82 1.13
N ALA A 168 26.33 -7.36 -0.10
CA ALA A 168 27.53 -7.59 -0.91
C ALA A 168 28.77 -6.82 -0.43
N SER A 169 28.69 -6.11 0.70
CA SER A 169 29.72 -5.21 1.22
C SER A 169 30.55 -5.77 2.38
N GLN A 170 30.16 -6.89 2.99
CA GLN A 170 30.99 -7.56 3.99
C GLN A 170 31.06 -9.06 3.72
N GLN A 171 32.29 -9.56 3.68
CA GLN A 171 32.60 -10.96 3.44
C GLN A 171 31.96 -11.83 4.52
N GLY A 172 30.95 -12.62 4.15
CA GLY A 172 30.70 -13.93 4.77
C GLY A 172 29.45 -14.09 5.63
N ASP A 173 28.85 -13.01 6.14
CA ASP A 173 27.78 -13.14 7.13
C ASP A 173 26.44 -12.65 6.55
N MET A 174 25.50 -13.59 6.32
CA MET A 174 24.12 -13.25 5.99
C MET A 174 23.47 -12.60 7.21
N GLU A 175 23.15 -11.31 7.14
CA GLU A 175 22.34 -10.66 8.17
C GLU A 175 20.90 -11.16 8.06
N ILE A 176 20.53 -11.98 9.05
CA ILE A 176 19.18 -12.50 9.25
C ILE A 176 18.37 -11.35 9.89
N SER A 177 17.40 -10.81 9.16
CA SER A 177 16.51 -9.78 9.71
C SER A 177 15.60 -10.37 10.80
N ASN A 178 15.04 -9.53 11.69
CA ASN A 178 14.14 -9.98 12.77
C ASN A 178 12.85 -10.67 12.26
N ASP A 179 12.55 -10.59 10.96
CA ASP A 179 11.36 -11.17 10.32
C ASP A 179 11.69 -12.51 9.65
N VAL A 180 12.23 -13.44 10.44
CA VAL A 180 12.63 -14.78 9.96
C VAL A 180 12.01 -15.87 10.84
N VAL A 181 11.62 -16.97 10.19
CA VAL A 181 10.96 -18.12 10.78
C VAL A 181 11.85 -19.34 10.67
N ASP A 182 12.07 -20.03 11.77
CA ASP A 182 12.68 -21.36 11.76
C ASP A 182 11.69 -22.38 11.21
N VAL A 183 12.06 -23.01 10.11
CA VAL A 183 11.28 -24.01 9.38
C VAL A 183 12.04 -25.34 9.29
N THR A 184 13.00 -25.59 10.18
CA THR A 184 13.80 -26.82 10.21
C THR A 184 12.95 -28.08 10.33
N ILE A 185 11.99 -28.08 11.26
CA ILE A 185 11.08 -29.20 11.51
C ILE A 185 10.24 -29.53 10.26
N PRO A 186 9.44 -28.60 9.70
CA PRO A 186 8.59 -28.91 8.56
C PRO A 186 9.40 -29.24 7.30
N VAL A 187 10.58 -28.64 7.09
CA VAL A 187 11.45 -28.99 5.94
C VAL A 187 11.97 -30.42 6.05
N GLN A 188 12.41 -30.87 7.23
CA GLN A 188 12.85 -32.25 7.43
C GLN A 188 11.70 -33.25 7.24
N CYS A 189 10.47 -32.91 7.65
CA CYS A 189 9.30 -33.76 7.43
C CYS A 189 8.91 -33.94 5.95
N LEU A 190 9.37 -33.04 5.08
CA LEU A 190 9.17 -33.13 3.63
C LEU A 190 10.20 -34.05 2.94
N VAL A 191 11.26 -34.47 3.64
CA VAL A 191 12.27 -35.39 3.10
C VAL A 191 11.68 -36.79 2.98
N LYS A 192 11.84 -37.40 1.80
CA LYS A 192 11.47 -38.79 1.51
C LYS A 192 12.56 -39.44 0.69
N ASP A 193 13.00 -40.63 1.10
CA ASP A 193 14.05 -41.41 0.44
C ASP A 193 15.33 -40.59 0.16
N SER A 194 15.83 -39.88 1.19
CA SER A 194 16.99 -39.00 1.11
C SER A 194 16.91 -37.89 0.04
N LYS A 195 15.70 -37.48 -0.34
CA LYS A 195 15.44 -36.37 -1.28
C LYS A 195 14.41 -35.41 -0.72
N LEU A 196 14.61 -34.12 -0.98
CA LEU A 196 13.64 -33.06 -0.68
C LEU A 196 13.14 -32.48 -2.01
N VAL A 197 11.83 -32.46 -2.21
CA VAL A 197 11.20 -31.86 -3.40
C VAL A 197 10.13 -30.86 -2.98
N ILE A 198 10.42 -29.58 -3.16
CA ILE A 198 9.48 -28.47 -2.98
C ILE A 198 9.08 -27.97 -4.37
N HIS A 199 7.78 -27.87 -4.61
CA HIS A 199 7.22 -27.45 -5.89
C HIS A 199 7.17 -25.91 -6.00
N GLU A 200 6.88 -25.39 -7.20
CA GLU A 200 6.73 -23.96 -7.53
C GLU A 200 5.47 -23.33 -6.92
N ARG A 201 5.32 -23.43 -5.61
CA ARG A 201 4.24 -22.80 -4.84
C ARG A 201 4.86 -21.99 -3.72
N THR A 202 4.19 -20.90 -3.34
CA THR A 202 4.54 -20.07 -2.19
C THR A 202 4.87 -20.94 -0.98
N LYS A 203 6.09 -20.87 -0.47
CA LYS A 203 6.54 -21.72 0.65
C LYS A 203 5.82 -21.37 1.94
N SER A 204 5.24 -20.16 2.03
CA SER A 204 4.34 -19.76 3.12
C SER A 204 3.07 -20.63 3.25
N GLU A 205 2.63 -21.34 2.20
CA GLU A 205 1.43 -22.20 2.24
C GLU A 205 1.73 -23.62 2.75
N LEU A 206 3.01 -23.96 2.94
CA LEU A 206 3.39 -25.27 3.43
C LEU A 206 3.01 -25.41 4.92
N PRO A 207 2.63 -26.62 5.36
CA PRO A 207 2.28 -26.84 6.76
C PRO A 207 3.49 -26.57 7.67
N GLY A 208 3.29 -25.77 8.72
CA GLY A 208 4.36 -25.33 9.63
C GLY A 208 5.18 -24.14 9.11
N PHE A 209 4.86 -23.60 7.94
CA PHE A 209 5.39 -22.33 7.44
C PHE A 209 4.38 -21.21 7.71
N PHE A 210 4.88 -19.98 7.87
CA PHE A 210 4.06 -18.77 7.79
C PHE A 210 4.86 -17.65 7.13
N ASP A 211 4.17 -16.62 6.66
CA ASP A 211 4.79 -15.43 6.07
C ASP A 211 5.07 -14.36 7.15
N PRO A 212 6.34 -14.11 7.52
CA PRO A 212 6.69 -13.05 8.47
C PRO A 212 6.64 -11.65 7.86
N ALA A 213 6.77 -11.50 6.53
CA ALA A 213 6.98 -10.23 5.84
C ALA A 213 6.07 -10.11 4.60
N LEU A 214 4.82 -9.68 4.83
CA LEU A 214 3.83 -9.50 3.77
C LEU A 214 4.25 -8.42 2.77
N GLY A 215 4.51 -8.84 1.52
CA GLY A 215 4.83 -7.95 0.40
C GLY A 215 6.32 -7.70 0.18
N GLU A 216 7.20 -8.33 0.97
CA GLU A 216 8.64 -8.31 0.73
C GLU A 216 9.10 -9.60 0.03
N GLU A 217 10.29 -9.55 -0.60
CA GLU A 217 10.89 -10.73 -1.23
C GLU A 217 11.43 -11.68 -0.16
N LYS A 218 10.91 -12.91 -0.15
CA LYS A 218 11.23 -13.94 0.83
C LYS A 218 12.10 -15.02 0.22
N MET A 219 13.02 -15.52 1.02
CA MET A 219 13.91 -16.60 0.65
C MET A 219 13.88 -17.71 1.70
N LEU A 220 14.04 -18.93 1.23
CA LEU A 220 14.25 -20.12 2.05
C LEU A 220 15.73 -20.49 1.98
N HIS A 221 16.39 -20.45 3.13
CA HIS A 221 17.78 -20.87 3.26
C HIS A 221 17.84 -22.16 4.07
N ILE A 222 18.52 -23.17 3.54
CA ILE A 222 18.60 -24.52 4.11
C ILE A 222 20.06 -24.93 4.19
N ILE A 223 20.48 -25.34 5.37
CA ILE A 223 21.74 -26.01 5.67
C ILE A 223 21.42 -27.47 5.95
N TYR A 224 22.04 -28.38 5.22
CA TYR A 224 21.78 -29.81 5.32
C TYR A 224 23.07 -30.63 5.19
N THR A 225 23.05 -31.86 5.64
CA THR A 225 24.09 -32.86 5.40
C THR A 225 23.57 -33.97 4.50
N TYR A 226 24.43 -34.42 3.60
CA TYR A 226 24.18 -35.57 2.74
C TYR A 226 25.46 -36.40 2.68
N HIS A 227 25.39 -37.70 3.02
CA HIS A 227 26.58 -38.55 3.24
C HIS A 227 27.63 -37.93 4.18
N ASP A 228 27.17 -37.33 5.29
CA ASP A 228 28.01 -36.61 6.26
C ASP A 228 28.72 -35.35 5.72
N GLU A 229 28.43 -34.91 4.49
CA GLU A 229 28.97 -33.67 3.92
C GLU A 229 27.98 -32.49 4.05
N PRO A 230 28.38 -31.36 4.65
CA PRO A 230 27.52 -30.21 4.81
C PRO A 230 27.34 -29.43 3.49
N HIS A 231 26.13 -29.01 3.23
CA HIS A 231 25.71 -28.28 2.05
C HIS A 231 24.75 -27.16 2.44
N GLU A 232 24.77 -26.09 1.63
CA GLU A 232 23.97 -24.90 1.86
C GLU A 232 23.26 -24.51 0.56
N VAL A 233 22.00 -24.12 0.66
CA VAL A 233 21.21 -23.65 -0.48
C VAL A 233 20.29 -22.51 -0.06
N THR A 234 20.23 -21.46 -0.86
CA THR A 234 19.26 -20.36 -0.71
C THR A 234 18.39 -20.31 -1.95
N VAL A 235 17.07 -20.29 -1.77
CA VAL A 235 16.09 -20.35 -2.87
C VAL A 235 14.96 -19.36 -2.65
N ALA A 236 14.54 -18.66 -3.71
CA ALA A 236 13.42 -17.72 -3.67
C ALA A 236 12.08 -18.41 -3.36
N ASP A 237 11.08 -17.68 -2.87
CA ASP A 237 9.79 -18.24 -2.43
C ASP A 237 9.07 -19.08 -3.50
N HIS A 238 9.10 -18.65 -4.76
CA HIS A 238 8.41 -19.33 -5.87
C HIS A 238 9.26 -20.36 -6.61
N GLU A 239 10.56 -20.44 -6.32
CA GLU A 239 11.48 -21.32 -7.06
C GLU A 239 11.44 -22.75 -6.48
N PRO A 240 11.35 -23.78 -7.34
CA PRO A 240 11.27 -25.16 -6.88
C PRO A 240 12.64 -25.61 -6.35
N VAL A 241 12.60 -26.44 -5.30
CA VAL A 241 13.82 -26.96 -4.67
C VAL A 241 13.86 -28.47 -4.82
N ARG A 242 14.98 -28.98 -5.36
CA ARG A 242 15.31 -30.40 -5.32
C ARG A 242 16.67 -30.58 -4.65
N LEU A 243 16.68 -31.28 -3.51
CA LEU A 243 17.90 -31.67 -2.80
C LEU A 243 18.02 -33.20 -2.81
N PRO A 244 19.25 -33.75 -2.79
CA PRO A 244 20.55 -33.04 -2.75
C PRO A 244 20.92 -32.41 -4.09
N LYS A 245 21.49 -31.19 -4.07
CA LYS A 245 22.13 -30.60 -5.27
C LYS A 245 23.52 -31.22 -5.43
N THR A 246 23.89 -31.57 -6.66
CA THR A 246 25.17 -32.24 -6.98
C THR A 246 26.41 -31.36 -6.77
N CYS A 247 26.25 -30.06 -6.49
CA CYS A 247 27.35 -29.13 -6.27
C CYS A 247 27.60 -28.94 -4.77
N SER A 248 28.65 -29.57 -4.25
CA SER A 248 29.27 -29.20 -2.97
C SER A 248 29.82 -27.77 -3.10
N LEU A 249 29.25 -26.81 -2.36
CA LEU A 249 29.77 -25.44 -2.27
C LEU A 249 30.62 -25.22 -1.00
N MET A 250 30.59 -26.16 -0.04
CA MET A 250 31.37 -26.04 1.20
C MET A 250 32.82 -26.54 1.05
N ALA A 251 33.14 -27.45 0.13
CA ALA A 251 34.50 -27.97 -0.03
C ALA A 251 35.49 -27.00 -0.70
N LYS A 252 35.04 -25.88 -1.31
CA LYS A 252 35.92 -24.90 -1.95
C LYS A 252 36.51 -23.84 -1.01
N LYS A 253 36.08 -23.78 0.26
CA LYS A 253 36.55 -22.75 1.22
C LYS A 253 37.82 -23.13 1.99
N LEU A 254 38.31 -24.36 1.86
CA LEU A 254 39.45 -24.89 2.63
C LEU A 254 40.75 -25.11 1.81
N GLN A 255 40.79 -24.72 0.53
CA GLN A 255 41.99 -24.88 -0.32
C GLN A 255 42.68 -23.57 -0.72
N PHE A 256 42.30 -22.44 -0.13
CA PHE A 256 43.03 -21.17 -0.29
C PHE A 256 43.41 -20.62 1.10
N THR A 257 44.39 -21.27 1.72
CA THR A 257 45.28 -20.70 2.72
C THR A 257 46.69 -21.08 2.31
#